data_AF-A0A914CSM3-F1
#
_entry.id   AF-A0A914CSM3-F1
#
_cell.length_a   1.000
_cell.length_b   1.000
_cell.length_c   1.000
_cell.angle_alpha   90.00
_cell.angle_beta   90.00
_cell.angle_gamma   90.00
#
_symmetry.space_group_name_H-M   'P 1'
#
loop_
_entity.id
_entity.type
_entity.pdbx_description
1 polymer ?
#
loop_
_entity_poly.entity_id
_entity_poly.type
_entity_poly.pdbx_seq_one_letter_code
_entity_poly.pdbx_strand_id
1 'polypeptide(L)'
;MTATTISIVLGALIFLVAGISFLINILVLIIIWKGGFLKNVQSNIFIFIFATLAGNALQMAIAVFYLGPSAIAQDFLFPGEHGGTGLAIISYLSVGQYYQEMFLQAIIAIDRLITIVFFKHTQIFTRKVVIRLAIGVYLGGFLLAVFVMFVIPCCQTYIYYKTYSFAYFGTLGFNYVDKYVDLPVNITSSLIAILVVDIKEWIVSKNRNFFAHGIDFLPSKWEAVLEVDGEYAPE
;
A
#
# COMPACT_ATOMS: atom_id res chain seq x y z
N MET A 1 -10.11 32.63 -6.50
CA MET A 1 -10.49 32.98 -5.10
C MET A 1 -9.20 33.28 -4.34
N THR A 2 -9.24 34.17 -3.35
CA THR A 2 -8.03 34.53 -2.57
C THR A 2 -7.73 33.48 -1.50
N ALA A 3 -6.47 33.06 -1.37
CA ALA A 3 -6.06 32.09 -0.36
C ALA A 3 -6.29 32.62 1.06
N THR A 4 -6.89 31.81 1.93
CA THR A 4 -7.04 32.12 3.35
C THR A 4 -5.79 31.71 4.13
N THR A 5 -5.55 32.35 5.29
CA THR A 5 -4.44 31.96 6.17
C THR A 5 -4.51 30.48 6.58
N ILE A 6 -5.72 29.96 6.83
CA ILE A 6 -5.93 28.55 7.20
C ILE A 6 -5.51 27.61 6.06
N SER A 7 -5.91 27.92 4.82
CA SER A 7 -5.51 27.11 3.66
C SER A 7 -4.01 27.10 3.40
N ILE A 8 -3.34 28.24 3.63
CA ILE A 8 -1.88 28.33 3.47
C ILE A 8 -1.19 27.45 4.53
N VAL A 9 -1.63 27.53 5.79
CA VAL A 9 -1.05 26.71 6.87
C VAL A 9 -1.29 25.22 6.63
N LEU A 10 -2.53 24.82 6.28
CA LEU A 10 -2.85 23.42 6.00
C LEU A 10 -2.12 22.88 4.77
N GLY A 11 -2.06 23.66 3.70
CA GLY A 11 -1.31 23.31 2.49
C GLY A 11 0.19 23.16 2.76
N ALA A 12 0.78 24.04 3.56
CA ALA A 12 2.17 23.95 3.98
C ALA A 12 2.44 22.71 4.86
N LEU A 13 1.53 22.39 5.79
CA LEU A 13 1.64 21.18 6.60
C LEU A 13 1.57 19.91 5.76
N ILE A 14 0.62 19.82 4.82
CA ILE A 14 0.51 18.70 3.88
C ILE A 14 1.80 18.57 3.07
N PHE A 15 2.31 19.68 2.54
CA PHE A 15 3.55 19.70 1.77
C PHE A 15 4.74 19.20 2.59
N LEU A 16 4.90 19.65 3.83
CA LEU A 16 6.00 19.24 4.71
C LEU A 16 5.92 17.76 5.10
N VAL A 17 4.75 17.30 5.55
CA VAL A 17 4.55 15.91 5.97
C VAL A 17 4.71 14.96 4.79
N ALA A 18 4.13 15.29 3.64
CA ALA A 18 4.28 14.50 2.43
C ALA A 18 5.74 14.51 1.93
N GLY A 19 6.43 15.65 2.04
CA GLY A 19 7.84 15.79 1.66
C GLY A 19 8.77 14.90 2.48
N ILE A 20 8.61 14.92 3.81
CA ILE A 20 9.36 14.03 4.71
C ILE A 20 9.04 12.57 4.40
N SER A 21 7.75 12.25 4.26
CA SER A 21 7.30 10.88 3.94
C SER A 21 7.87 10.39 2.62
N PHE A 22 7.89 11.24 1.59
CA PHE A 22 8.48 10.94 0.29
C PHE A 22 9.98 10.61 0.41
N LEU A 23 10.74 11.45 1.11
CA LEU A 23 12.18 11.23 1.31
C LEU A 23 12.47 9.91 2.04
N ILE A 24 11.70 9.61 3.09
CA ILE A 24 11.83 8.36 3.85
C ILE A 24 11.54 7.15 2.94
N ASN A 25 10.42 7.17 2.21
CA ASN A 25 10.05 6.05 1.33
C ASN A 25 11.12 5.81 0.25
N ILE A 26 11.64 6.87 -0.38
CA ILE A 26 12.73 6.77 -1.37
C ILE A 26 14.02 6.23 -0.75
N LEU A 27 14.40 6.71 0.44
CA LEU A 27 15.59 6.23 1.14
C LEU A 27 15.49 4.73 1.46
N VAL A 28 14.34 4.27 1.96
CA VAL A 28 14.13 2.84 2.26
C VAL A 28 14.12 2.00 0.97
N LEU A 29 13.52 2.49 -0.12
CA LEU A 29 13.58 1.80 -1.42
C LEU A 29 15.02 1.63 -1.91
N ILE A 30 15.84 2.67 -1.79
CA ILE A 30 17.26 2.61 -2.16
C ILE A 30 18.00 1.57 -1.30
N ILE A 31 17.73 1.52 0.00
CA ILE A 31 18.35 0.53 0.91
C ILE A 31 17.92 -0.89 0.52
N ILE A 32 16.64 -1.14 0.30
CA ILE A 32 16.12 -2.46 -0.09
C ILE A 32 16.75 -2.92 -1.42
N TRP A 33 16.86 -2.01 -2.38
CA TRP A 33 17.43 -2.30 -3.68
C TRP A 33 18.94 -2.54 -3.63
N LYS A 34 19.71 -1.62 -3.03
CA LYS A 34 21.18 -1.71 -2.93
C LYS A 34 21.64 -2.79 -1.96
N GLY A 35 20.91 -2.99 -0.86
CA GLY A 35 21.18 -4.03 0.13
C GLY A 35 20.91 -5.45 -0.35
N GLY A 36 20.39 -5.63 -1.57
CA GLY A 36 20.16 -6.96 -2.14
C GLY A 36 19.03 -7.74 -1.46
N PHE A 37 18.21 -7.09 -0.65
CA PHE A 37 17.09 -7.73 0.07
C PHE A 37 16.06 -8.32 -0.89
N LEU A 38 15.92 -7.76 -2.10
CA LEU A 38 15.10 -8.34 -3.17
C LEU A 38 15.71 -9.59 -3.80
N LYS A 39 17.02 -9.82 -3.66
CA LYS A 39 17.73 -10.99 -4.23
C LYS A 39 17.77 -12.16 -3.26
N ASN A 40 17.81 -11.90 -1.95
CA ASN A 40 17.86 -12.92 -0.93
C ASN A 40 16.57 -13.76 -0.86
N VAL A 41 16.74 -15.09 -0.81
CA VAL A 41 15.65 -16.08 -0.87
C VAL A 41 14.91 -16.23 0.47
N GLN A 42 15.50 -15.76 1.56
CA GLN A 42 15.01 -15.99 2.92
C GLN A 42 13.72 -15.24 3.29
N SER A 43 13.28 -14.23 2.50
CA SER A 43 11.96 -13.64 2.74
C SER A 43 11.36 -12.99 1.49
N ASN A 44 10.43 -13.70 0.84
CA ASN A 44 9.69 -13.18 -0.31
C ASN A 44 8.83 -11.94 0.04
N ILE A 45 8.59 -11.68 1.33
CA ILE A 45 7.88 -10.50 1.83
C ILE A 45 8.51 -9.17 1.37
N PHE A 46 9.83 -9.12 1.17
CA PHE A 46 10.50 -7.88 0.74
C PHE A 46 10.01 -7.39 -0.61
N ILE A 47 9.46 -8.28 -1.45
CA ILE A 47 8.88 -7.91 -2.74
C ILE A 47 7.58 -7.13 -2.53
N PHE A 48 6.72 -7.59 -1.62
CA PHE A 48 5.50 -6.85 -1.28
C PHE A 48 5.81 -5.53 -0.58
N ILE A 49 6.77 -5.50 0.34
CA ILE A 49 7.22 -4.27 1.01
C ILE A 49 7.74 -3.27 -0.03
N PHE A 50 8.56 -3.72 -0.98
CA PHE A 50 9.06 -2.87 -2.05
C PHE A 50 7.93 -2.32 -2.92
N ALA A 51 6.95 -3.15 -3.29
CA ALA A 51 5.77 -2.71 -4.02
C ALA A 51 4.96 -1.65 -3.25
N THR A 52 4.72 -1.85 -1.96
CA THR A 52 4.04 -0.85 -1.11
C THR A 52 4.81 0.46 -1.05
N LEU A 53 6.12 0.41 -0.78
CA LEU A 53 6.95 1.61 -0.67
C LEU A 53 7.04 2.38 -2.00
N ALA A 54 7.07 1.68 -3.14
CA ALA A 54 7.06 2.30 -4.46
C ALA A 54 5.73 3.03 -4.72
N GLY A 55 4.60 2.42 -4.36
CA GLY A 55 3.29 3.07 -4.44
C GLY A 55 3.18 4.29 -3.53
N ASN A 56 3.61 4.16 -2.27
CA ASN A 56 3.65 5.26 -1.30
C ASN A 56 4.53 6.41 -1.77
N ALA A 57 5.70 6.12 -2.36
CA ALA A 57 6.55 7.15 -2.94
C ALA A 57 5.84 7.91 -4.07
N LEU A 58 5.11 7.22 -4.95
CA LEU A 58 4.33 7.89 -6.00
C LEU A 58 3.21 8.75 -5.42
N GLN A 59 2.45 8.23 -4.46
CA GLN A 59 1.35 8.96 -3.83
C GLN A 59 1.85 10.21 -3.07
N MET A 60 2.97 10.10 -2.36
CA MET A 60 3.59 11.24 -1.68
C MET A 60 4.18 12.23 -2.67
N ALA A 61 4.71 11.79 -3.82
CA ALA A 61 5.14 12.70 -4.88
C ALA A 61 3.97 13.54 -5.41
N ILE A 62 2.80 12.92 -5.64
CA ILE A 62 1.58 13.65 -6.02
C ILE A 62 1.20 14.66 -4.93
N ALA A 63 1.26 14.26 -3.66
CA ALA A 63 0.94 15.16 -2.57
C ALA A 63 1.89 16.38 -2.49
N VAL A 64 3.19 16.19 -2.70
CA VAL A 64 4.21 17.25 -2.66
C VAL A 64 4.14 18.16 -3.88
N PHE A 65 4.05 17.59 -5.08
CA PHE A 65 4.17 18.36 -6.32
C PHE A 65 2.84 18.91 -6.84
N TYR A 66 1.71 18.38 -6.37
CA TYR A 66 0.39 18.81 -6.82
C TYR A 66 -0.50 19.28 -5.67
N LEU A 67 -0.84 18.41 -4.72
CA LEU A 67 -1.84 18.72 -3.69
C LEU A 67 -1.42 19.87 -2.77
N GLY A 68 -0.20 19.84 -2.23
CA GLY A 68 0.33 20.89 -1.35
C GLY A 68 0.34 22.27 -2.02
N PRO A 69 0.97 22.43 -3.20
CA PRO A 69 0.98 23.71 -3.92
C PRO A 69 -0.42 24.15 -4.35
N SER A 70 -1.30 23.23 -4.79
CA SER A 70 -2.69 23.53 -5.15
C SER A 70 -3.51 24.00 -3.92
N ALA A 71 -3.28 23.41 -2.75
CA ALA A 71 -3.88 23.83 -1.49
C ALA A 71 -3.41 25.22 -1.05
N ILE A 72 -2.13 25.56 -1.24
CA ILE A 72 -1.60 26.90 -0.92
C ILE A 72 -2.17 27.94 -1.90
N ALA A 73 -2.18 27.61 -3.19
CA ALA A 73 -2.70 28.49 -4.25
C ALA A 73 -4.24 28.65 -4.20
N GLN A 74 -4.94 27.74 -3.52
CA GLN A 74 -6.41 27.63 -3.52
C GLN A 74 -6.99 27.56 -4.94
N ASP A 75 -6.25 26.92 -5.84
CA ASP A 75 -6.60 26.78 -7.25
C ASP A 75 -6.02 25.50 -7.85
N PHE A 76 -6.59 25.07 -8.97
CA PHE A 76 -6.03 24.00 -9.77
C PHE A 76 -4.74 24.48 -10.46
N LEU A 77 -3.67 23.68 -10.37
CA LEU A 77 -2.39 24.05 -10.99
C LEU A 77 -2.39 23.84 -12.52
N PHE A 78 -3.30 23.01 -13.02
CA PHE A 78 -3.42 22.75 -14.45
C PHE A 78 -4.47 23.66 -15.10
N PRO A 79 -4.20 24.15 -16.32
CA PRO A 79 -5.15 24.98 -17.06
C PRO A 79 -6.33 24.13 -17.58
N GLY A 80 -7.49 24.77 -17.68
CA GLY A 80 -8.74 24.17 -18.16
C GLY A 80 -9.85 24.24 -17.12
N GLU A 81 -11.11 24.16 -17.55
CA GLU A 81 -12.22 23.98 -16.60
C GLU A 81 -11.93 22.75 -15.76
N HIS A 82 -11.91 22.96 -14.44
CA HIS A 82 -11.68 21.90 -13.49
C HIS A 82 -10.35 21.14 -13.68
N GLY A 83 -9.27 21.82 -14.11
CA GLY A 83 -7.92 21.26 -14.18
C GLY A 83 -7.62 20.39 -15.41
N GLY A 84 -8.60 20.22 -16.32
CA GLY A 84 -8.41 19.57 -17.63
C GLY A 84 -7.78 18.18 -17.58
N THR A 85 -7.05 17.81 -18.64
CA THR A 85 -6.42 16.50 -18.78
C THR A 85 -5.34 16.24 -17.72
N GLY A 86 -4.64 17.29 -17.26
CA GLY A 86 -3.59 17.16 -16.25
C GLY A 86 -4.14 16.66 -14.91
N LEU A 87 -5.26 17.25 -14.45
CA LEU A 87 -5.92 16.79 -13.23
C LEU A 87 -6.48 15.38 -13.38
N ALA A 88 -7.01 15.02 -14.56
CA ALA A 88 -7.51 13.67 -14.82
C ALA A 88 -6.40 12.62 -14.67
N ILE A 89 -5.21 12.89 -15.21
CA ILE A 89 -4.05 11.98 -15.10
C ILE A 89 -3.59 11.84 -13.65
N ILE A 90 -3.41 12.95 -12.94
CA ILE A 90 -2.97 12.90 -11.53
C ILE A 90 -3.99 12.16 -10.67
N SER A 91 -5.28 12.44 -10.88
CA SER A 91 -6.36 11.79 -10.14
C SER A 91 -6.41 10.29 -10.43
N TYR A 92 -6.19 9.87 -11.69
CA TYR A 92 -6.05 8.48 -12.07
C TYR A 92 -4.87 7.79 -11.41
N LEU A 93 -3.71 8.44 -11.39
CA LEU A 93 -2.54 7.90 -10.70
C LEU A 93 -2.82 7.71 -9.21
N SER A 94 -3.43 8.69 -8.55
CA SER A 94 -3.74 8.59 -7.13
C SER A 94 -4.80 7.55 -6.80
N VAL A 95 -5.89 7.48 -7.57
CA VAL A 95 -6.94 6.47 -7.36
C VAL A 95 -6.42 5.06 -7.66
N GLY A 96 -5.59 4.91 -8.70
CA GLY A 96 -4.92 3.65 -9.03
C GLY A 96 -4.00 3.17 -7.90
N GLN A 97 -3.20 4.07 -7.32
CA GLN A 97 -2.37 3.74 -6.16
C GLN A 97 -3.22 3.37 -4.94
N TYR A 98 -4.32 4.08 -4.69
CA TYR A 98 -5.20 3.79 -3.57
C TYR A 98 -5.75 2.36 -3.61
N TYR A 99 -6.29 1.91 -4.75
CA TYR A 99 -6.78 0.53 -4.88
C TYR A 99 -5.66 -0.50 -4.83
N GLN A 100 -4.52 -0.19 -5.44
CA GLN A 100 -3.34 -1.04 -5.40
C GLN A 100 -2.86 -1.27 -3.96
N GLU A 101 -2.86 -0.23 -3.13
CA GLU A 101 -2.47 -0.31 -1.72
C GLU A 101 -3.43 -1.20 -0.93
N MET A 102 -4.75 -1.03 -1.11
CA MET A 102 -5.77 -1.86 -0.45
C MET A 102 -5.60 -3.35 -0.76
N PHE A 103 -5.36 -3.68 -2.02
CA PHE A 103 -5.10 -5.07 -2.43
C PHE A 103 -3.79 -5.62 -1.87
N LEU A 104 -2.71 -4.82 -1.86
CA LEU A 104 -1.44 -5.24 -1.27
C LEU A 104 -1.58 -5.48 0.23
N GLN A 105 -2.24 -4.59 0.97
CA GLN A 105 -2.44 -4.75 2.42
C GLN A 105 -3.17 -6.06 2.72
N ALA A 106 -4.24 -6.38 1.98
CA ALA A 106 -4.96 -7.65 2.13
C ALA A 106 -4.06 -8.86 1.86
N ILE A 107 -3.25 -8.85 0.79
CA ILE A 107 -2.35 -9.96 0.44
C ILE A 107 -1.23 -10.12 1.46
N ILE A 108 -0.61 -9.03 1.92
CA ILE A 108 0.43 -9.07 2.95
C ILE A 108 -0.13 -9.63 4.26
N ALA A 109 -1.34 -9.23 4.64
CA ALA A 109 -2.01 -9.76 5.83
C ALA A 109 -2.22 -11.28 5.71
N ILE A 110 -2.71 -11.76 4.57
CA ILE A 110 -2.91 -13.19 4.29
C ILE A 110 -1.57 -13.96 4.27
N ASP A 111 -0.54 -13.43 3.60
CA ASP A 111 0.80 -14.02 3.56
C ASP A 111 1.39 -14.21 4.96
N ARG A 112 1.28 -13.18 5.81
CA ARG A 112 1.73 -13.23 7.20
C ARG A 112 0.94 -14.22 8.03
N LEU A 113 -0.38 -14.29 7.86
CA LEU A 113 -1.21 -15.27 8.55
C LEU A 113 -0.78 -16.69 8.18
N ILE A 114 -0.68 -16.98 6.88
CA ILE A 114 -0.32 -18.31 6.39
C ILE A 114 1.07 -18.73 6.86
N THR A 115 2.05 -17.82 6.79
CA THR A 115 3.43 -18.08 7.23
C THR A 115 3.51 -18.40 8.72
N ILE A 116 2.73 -17.73 9.56
CA ILE A 116 2.73 -17.95 11.02
C ILE A 116 1.97 -19.24 11.39
N VAL A 117 0.80 -19.48 10.78
CA VAL A 117 -0.06 -20.63 11.12
C VAL A 117 0.51 -21.94 10.57
N PHE A 118 0.99 -21.94 9.32
CA PHE A 118 1.38 -23.15 8.59
C PHE A 118 2.90 -23.28 8.42
N PHE A 119 3.66 -22.94 9.47
CA PHE A 119 5.13 -22.89 9.53
C PHE A 119 5.88 -24.05 8.85
N LYS A 120 5.26 -25.24 8.74
CA LYS A 120 5.84 -26.46 8.17
C LYS A 120 5.55 -26.75 6.69
N HIS A 121 4.65 -26.00 6.03
CA HIS A 121 4.12 -26.37 4.69
C HIS A 121 4.10 -25.24 3.64
N THR A 122 4.76 -24.10 3.86
CA THR A 122 4.58 -22.93 3.00
C THR A 122 5.43 -22.93 1.72
N GLN A 123 5.06 -23.77 0.76
CA GLN A 123 5.41 -23.56 -0.66
C GLN A 123 4.37 -22.70 -1.42
N ILE A 124 3.34 -22.18 -0.74
CA ILE A 124 2.27 -21.40 -1.40
C ILE A 124 2.82 -20.08 -1.96
N PHE A 125 3.54 -19.32 -1.14
CA PHE A 125 4.14 -18.03 -1.53
C PHE A 125 5.57 -18.21 -2.02
N THR A 126 5.76 -18.98 -3.10
CA THR A 126 7.05 -18.98 -3.80
C THR A 126 7.35 -17.61 -4.39
N ARG A 127 8.63 -17.29 -4.58
CA ARG A 127 9.07 -16.04 -5.18
C ARG A 127 8.39 -15.73 -6.52
N LYS A 128 8.23 -16.74 -7.38
CA LYS A 128 7.55 -16.58 -8.68
C LYS A 128 6.08 -16.19 -8.50
N VAL A 129 5.39 -16.80 -7.55
CA VAL A 129 3.99 -16.47 -7.23
C VAL A 129 3.89 -15.07 -6.65
N VAL A 130 4.75 -14.71 -5.70
CA VAL A 130 4.76 -13.38 -5.08
C VAL A 130 5.01 -12.27 -6.10
N ILE A 131 5.96 -12.45 -7.03
CA ILE A 131 6.19 -11.48 -8.11
C ILE A 131 4.95 -11.33 -9.00
N ARG A 132 4.32 -12.46 -9.40
CA ARG A 132 3.10 -12.42 -10.22
C ARG A 132 1.94 -11.75 -9.48
N LEU A 133 1.79 -12.01 -8.18
CA LEU A 133 0.78 -11.37 -7.34
C LEU A 133 1.03 -9.87 -7.24
N ALA A 134 2.27 -9.44 -6.96
CA ALA A 134 2.61 -8.02 -6.89
C ALA A 134 2.29 -7.30 -8.22
N ILE A 135 2.67 -7.88 -9.36
CA ILE A 135 2.34 -7.33 -10.69
C ILE A 135 0.83 -7.31 -10.91
N GLY A 136 0.15 -8.42 -10.60
CA GLY A 136 -1.30 -8.55 -10.76
C GLY A 136 -2.08 -7.54 -9.92
N VAL A 137 -1.61 -7.22 -8.72
CA VAL A 137 -2.20 -6.20 -7.84
C VAL A 137 -2.05 -4.81 -8.42
N TYR A 138 -0.86 -4.47 -8.94
CA TYR A 138 -0.68 -3.20 -9.64
C TYR A 138 -1.63 -3.07 -10.84
N LEU A 139 -1.68 -4.10 -11.69
CA LEU A 139 -2.57 -4.11 -12.85
C LEU A 139 -4.04 -4.03 -12.42
N GLY A 140 -4.44 -4.80 -11.41
CA GLY A 140 -5.81 -4.81 -10.89
C GLY A 140 -6.23 -3.46 -10.32
N GLY A 141 -5.38 -2.82 -9.51
CA GLY A 141 -5.65 -1.50 -8.94
C GLY A 141 -5.83 -0.41 -10.01
N PHE A 142 -4.93 -0.39 -11.01
CA PHE A 142 -5.03 0.56 -12.11
C PHE A 142 -6.19 0.27 -13.08
N LEU A 143 -6.48 -1.00 -13.37
CA LEU A 143 -7.65 -1.37 -14.16
C LEU A 143 -8.96 -0.98 -13.46
N LEU A 144 -9.04 -1.17 -12.13
CA LEU A 144 -10.18 -0.72 -11.35
C LEU A 144 -10.29 0.81 -11.38
N ALA A 145 -9.18 1.53 -11.29
CA ALA A 145 -9.18 2.98 -11.45
C ALA A 145 -9.66 3.42 -12.85
N VAL A 146 -9.28 2.71 -13.93
CA VAL A 146 -9.83 2.98 -15.27
C VAL A 146 -11.34 2.81 -15.28
N PHE A 147 -11.83 1.71 -14.71
CA PHE A 147 -13.26 1.42 -14.65
C PHE A 147 -14.02 2.50 -13.88
N VAL A 148 -13.51 2.88 -12.71
CA VAL A 148 -14.12 3.88 -11.83
C VAL A 148 -14.13 5.27 -12.46
N MET A 149 -13.05 5.66 -13.14
CA MET A 149 -12.92 7.03 -13.65
C MET A 149 -13.49 7.25 -15.05
N PHE A 150 -13.51 6.21 -15.90
CA PHE A 150 -13.86 6.36 -17.32
C PHE A 150 -15.06 5.52 -17.76
N VAL A 151 -15.43 4.45 -17.02
CA VAL A 151 -16.51 3.54 -17.43
C VAL A 151 -17.81 3.81 -16.66
N ILE A 152 -17.71 4.12 -15.37
CA ILE A 152 -18.91 4.42 -14.57
C ILE A 152 -19.48 5.80 -14.99
N PRO A 153 -20.76 5.88 -15.37
CA PRO A 153 -21.35 7.07 -16.01
C PRO A 153 -21.59 8.26 -15.07
N CYS A 154 -21.18 8.17 -13.81
CA CYS A 154 -21.19 9.29 -12.89
C CYS A 154 -19.83 9.44 -12.23
N CYS A 155 -19.38 10.69 -12.32
CA CYS A 155 -18.56 11.34 -11.32
C CYS A 155 -17.10 10.93 -11.32
N GLN A 156 -16.32 11.61 -12.18
CA GLN A 156 -14.86 11.53 -12.17
C GLN A 156 -14.34 11.96 -10.79
N THR A 157 -13.67 11.05 -10.10
CA THR A 157 -12.95 11.34 -8.87
C THR A 157 -11.78 12.26 -9.18
N TYR A 158 -11.57 13.29 -8.38
CA TYR A 158 -10.44 14.18 -8.53
C TYR A 158 -9.91 14.65 -7.20
N ILE A 159 -8.63 15.00 -7.19
CA ILE A 159 -8.00 15.57 -6.00
C ILE A 159 -8.47 17.01 -5.84
N TYR A 160 -9.16 17.31 -4.75
CA TYR A 160 -9.71 18.62 -4.48
C TYR A 160 -8.96 19.35 -3.37
N TYR A 161 -8.42 20.51 -3.72
CA TYR A 161 -7.59 21.32 -2.83
C TYR A 161 -8.33 21.94 -1.64
N LYS A 162 -9.67 22.07 -1.69
CA LYS A 162 -10.45 22.64 -0.58
C LYS A 162 -10.75 21.62 0.53
N THR A 163 -10.99 20.37 0.15
CA THR A 163 -11.24 19.29 1.11
C THR A 163 -9.97 18.53 1.47
N TYR A 164 -8.84 18.87 0.84
CA TYR A 164 -7.55 18.19 0.99
C TYR A 164 -7.64 16.68 0.73
N SER A 165 -8.62 16.27 -0.07
CA SER A 165 -9.01 14.87 -0.27
C SER A 165 -9.62 14.69 -1.67
N PHE A 166 -10.04 13.47 -1.97
CA PHE A 166 -10.80 13.17 -3.17
C PHE A 166 -12.19 13.82 -3.10
N ALA A 167 -12.62 14.35 -4.23
CA ALA A 167 -13.98 14.80 -4.48
C ALA A 167 -14.48 14.19 -5.78
N TYR A 168 -15.78 14.28 -6.02
CA TYR A 168 -16.44 13.70 -7.18
C TYR A 168 -17.06 14.81 -8.02
N PHE A 169 -16.81 14.83 -9.33
CA PHE A 169 -17.49 15.76 -10.24
C PHE A 169 -18.97 15.40 -10.39
N GLY A 170 -19.88 16.39 -10.38
CA GLY A 170 -21.29 16.15 -10.74
C GLY A 170 -22.20 15.62 -9.62
N THR A 171 -22.17 16.20 -8.42
CA THR A 171 -23.00 15.81 -7.26
C THR A 171 -24.47 16.23 -7.34
N LEU A 172 -25.10 16.15 -8.51
CA LEU A 172 -26.56 16.34 -8.65
C LEU A 172 -27.35 15.04 -8.47
N GLY A 173 -26.70 13.92 -8.11
CA GLY A 173 -27.35 12.61 -7.96
C GLY A 173 -26.58 11.61 -7.09
N PHE A 174 -26.93 10.33 -7.23
CA PHE A 174 -26.38 9.22 -6.44
C PHE A 174 -24.97 8.83 -6.88
N ASN A 175 -24.04 8.74 -5.92
CA ASN A 175 -22.65 8.37 -6.20
C ASN A 175 -22.47 6.84 -6.25
N TYR A 176 -22.42 6.29 -7.46
CA TYR A 176 -22.26 4.86 -7.70
C TYR A 176 -20.86 4.35 -7.33
N VAL A 177 -19.82 5.16 -7.57
CA VAL A 177 -18.42 4.81 -7.26
C VAL A 177 -18.26 4.60 -5.77
N ASP A 178 -18.68 5.60 -4.98
CA ASP A 178 -18.56 5.56 -3.52
C ASP A 178 -19.31 4.35 -2.93
N LYS A 179 -20.56 4.12 -3.36
CA LYS A 179 -21.39 3.07 -2.75
C LYS A 179 -21.09 1.65 -3.21
N TYR A 180 -20.76 1.45 -4.49
CA TYR A 180 -20.61 0.11 -5.08
C TYR A 180 -19.17 -0.33 -5.28
N VAL A 181 -18.20 0.60 -5.23
CA VAL A 181 -16.78 0.27 -5.40
C VAL A 181 -16.01 0.61 -4.14
N ASP A 182 -15.95 1.88 -3.74
CA ASP A 182 -15.06 2.32 -2.66
C ASP A 182 -15.49 1.75 -1.30
N LEU A 183 -16.78 1.86 -0.97
CA LEU A 183 -17.29 1.37 0.31
C LEU A 183 -17.09 -0.14 0.47
N PRO A 184 -17.45 -1.02 -0.50
CA PRO A 184 -17.14 -2.44 -0.41
C PRO A 184 -15.65 -2.75 -0.34
N VAL A 185 -14.81 -2.10 -1.15
CA VAL A 185 -13.36 -2.32 -1.13
C VAL A 185 -12.77 -1.95 0.24
N ASN A 186 -13.20 -0.83 0.81
CA ASN A 186 -12.73 -0.38 2.13
C ASN A 186 -13.21 -1.27 3.27
N ILE A 187 -14.47 -1.70 3.24
CA ILE A 187 -15.01 -2.62 4.24
C ILE A 187 -14.26 -3.95 4.16
N THR A 188 -14.09 -4.51 2.96
CA THR A 188 -13.43 -5.81 2.79
C THR A 188 -11.96 -5.77 3.16
N SER A 189 -11.20 -4.76 2.73
CA SER A 189 -9.78 -4.62 3.11
C SER A 189 -9.62 -4.47 4.62
N SER A 190 -10.45 -3.65 5.25
CA SER A 190 -10.42 -3.41 6.71
C SER A 190 -10.80 -4.67 7.49
N LEU A 191 -11.85 -5.39 7.08
CA LEU A 191 -12.26 -6.64 7.74
C LEU A 191 -11.18 -7.71 7.63
N ILE A 192 -10.53 -7.85 6.47
CA ILE A 192 -9.42 -8.79 6.30
C ILE A 192 -8.27 -8.43 7.25
N ALA A 193 -7.91 -7.14 7.34
CA ALA A 193 -6.85 -6.69 8.23
C ALA A 193 -7.16 -6.99 9.71
N ILE A 194 -8.38 -6.69 10.17
CA ILE A 194 -8.82 -6.97 11.55
C ILE A 194 -8.77 -8.47 11.83
N LEU A 195 -9.40 -9.29 10.99
CA LEU A 195 -9.45 -10.74 11.18
C LEU A 195 -8.06 -11.36 11.25
N VAL A 196 -7.12 -10.90 10.40
CA VAL A 196 -5.74 -11.40 10.41
C VAL A 196 -5.04 -11.05 11.72
N VAL A 197 -5.20 -9.82 12.21
CA VAL A 197 -4.59 -9.39 13.48
C VAL A 197 -5.16 -10.20 14.64
N ASP A 198 -6.48 -10.31 14.73
CA ASP A 198 -7.16 -11.03 15.81
C ASP A 198 -6.77 -12.52 15.82
N ILE A 199 -6.75 -13.17 14.66
CA ILE A 199 -6.34 -14.58 14.56
C ILE A 199 -4.87 -14.72 14.96
N LYS A 200 -3.99 -13.82 14.52
CA LYS A 200 -2.57 -13.84 14.89
C LYS A 200 -2.39 -13.70 16.40
N GLU A 201 -3.06 -12.73 17.03
CA GLU A 201 -3.00 -12.53 18.48
C GLU A 201 -3.57 -13.73 19.23
N TRP A 202 -4.68 -14.30 18.77
CA TRP A 202 -5.27 -15.49 19.35
C TRP A 202 -4.32 -16.69 19.30
N ILE A 203 -3.68 -16.95 18.15
CA ILE A 203 -2.69 -18.03 18.00
C ILE A 203 -1.50 -17.82 18.93
N VAL A 204 -0.96 -16.59 18.99
CA VAL A 204 0.15 -16.25 19.89
C VAL A 204 -0.26 -16.43 21.36
N SER A 205 -1.49 -16.05 21.73
CA SER A 205 -2.02 -16.22 23.09
C SER A 205 -2.14 -17.70 23.49
N LYS A 206 -2.54 -18.57 22.55
CA LYS A 206 -2.67 -20.02 22.76
C LYS A 206 -1.33 -20.73 22.79
N ASN A 207 -0.35 -20.23 22.04
CA ASN A 207 1.00 -20.79 21.94
C ASN A 207 2.02 -20.01 22.79
N ARG A 208 1.56 -19.26 23.81
CA ARG A 208 2.42 -18.40 24.64
C ARG A 208 3.57 -19.16 25.29
N ASN A 209 3.36 -20.43 25.67
CA ASN A 209 4.40 -21.29 26.23
C ASN A 209 5.44 -21.76 25.19
N PHE A 210 5.01 -21.98 23.92
CA PHE A 210 5.90 -22.32 22.81
C PHE A 210 6.81 -21.13 22.45
N PHE A 211 6.26 -19.92 22.41
CA PHE A 211 7.05 -18.70 22.18
C PHE A 211 7.89 -18.29 23.40
N ALA A 212 7.43 -18.54 24.63
CA ALA A 212 8.21 -18.27 25.84
C ALA A 212 9.45 -19.16 25.96
N HIS A 213 9.39 -20.43 25.51
CA HIS A 213 10.55 -21.35 25.51
C HIS A 213 11.37 -21.28 24.20
N GLY A 214 10.85 -20.68 23.14
CA GLY A 214 11.55 -20.52 21.85
C GLY A 214 12.49 -19.31 21.78
N ILE A 215 12.37 -18.36 22.70
CA ILE A 215 13.23 -17.15 22.75
C ILE A 215 14.56 -17.40 23.50
N ASP A 216 14.68 -18.50 24.24
CA ASP A 216 15.94 -18.90 24.92
C ASP A 216 16.96 -19.62 24.02
N PHE A 217 16.67 -19.77 22.73
CA PHE A 217 17.66 -20.25 21.77
C PHE A 217 18.58 -19.09 21.35
N LEU A 218 19.70 -18.98 22.07
CA LEU A 218 20.85 -18.13 21.72
C LEU A 218 21.14 -18.14 20.21
N PRO A 219 21.63 -17.01 19.63
CA PRO A 219 21.90 -16.87 18.19
C PRO A 219 22.75 -17.98 17.58
N SER A 220 23.62 -18.64 18.36
CA SER A 220 24.46 -19.75 17.91
C SER A 220 23.70 -21.05 17.58
N LYS A 221 22.44 -21.20 17.98
CA LYS A 221 21.62 -22.38 17.63
C LYS A 221 20.70 -22.17 16.42
N TRP A 222 20.62 -20.96 15.88
CA TRP A 222 19.96 -20.75 14.57
C TRP A 222 20.75 -21.39 13.43
N GLU A 223 22.08 -21.47 13.55
CA GLU A 223 22.94 -22.22 12.63
C GLU A 223 22.76 -23.74 12.77
N ALA A 224 22.58 -24.24 13.99
CA ALA A 224 22.35 -25.67 14.23
C ALA A 224 20.99 -26.19 13.73
N VAL A 225 19.93 -25.36 13.68
CA VAL A 225 18.63 -25.77 13.10
C VAL A 225 18.67 -25.77 11.56
N LEU A 226 19.67 -25.11 10.94
CA LEU A 226 19.93 -25.19 9.50
C LEU A 226 20.82 -26.38 9.12
N GLU A 227 21.45 -27.08 10.08
CA GLU A 227 22.35 -28.23 9.82
C GLU A 227 21.78 -29.61 10.20
N VAL A 228 20.57 -29.72 10.77
CA VAL A 228 20.07 -31.00 11.34
C VAL A 228 19.23 -31.86 10.38
N ASP A 229 19.09 -31.51 9.09
CA ASP A 229 18.48 -32.41 8.08
C ASP A 229 19.46 -32.78 6.94
N GLY A 230 20.76 -32.85 7.23
CA GLY A 230 21.81 -33.06 6.22
C GLY A 230 22.87 -34.10 6.54
N GLU A 231 22.59 -35.15 7.32
CA GLU A 231 23.53 -36.27 7.48
C GLU A 231 22.96 -37.54 6.84
N TYR A 232 23.45 -37.85 5.63
CA TYR A 232 24.15 -39.08 5.24
C TYR A 232 24.18 -39.17 3.70
N ALA A 233 25.30 -38.77 3.11
CA ALA A 233 25.77 -39.39 1.87
C ALA A 233 26.79 -40.46 2.27
N PRO A 234 26.50 -41.77 2.11
CA PRO A 234 27.49 -42.81 2.34
C PRO A 234 28.48 -42.93 1.17
N GLU A 235 29.75 -43.13 1.57
CA GLU A 235 30.96 -43.57 0.85
C GLU A 235 31.34 -42.92 -0.50
#